data_AF-A0A9Q0D4C1-F1
#
_entry.id   AF-A0A9Q0D4C1-F1
#
_cell.length_a   1.000
_cell.length_b   1.000
_cell.length_c   1.000
_cell.angle_alpha   90.00
_cell.angle_beta   90.00
_cell.angle_gamma   90.00
#
_symmetry.space_group_name_H-M   'P 1'
#
loop_
_entity.id
_entity.type
_entity.pdbx_description
1 polymer ?
#
loop_
_entity_poly.entity_id
_entity_poly.type
_entity_poly.pdbx_seq_one_letter_code
_entity_poly.pdbx_strand_id
1 'polypeptide(L)'
;ALSSVGKEPFPVLYVDSQKEGERWAVISMTQMKNTKKVLNRDQAKNESKDKKEAEDNDRREKNLEEAKKIILVEDPSLPAPTTAKIHLLEPLRGQRVKVFGWVHRLRKQGKNLLFIVLRDGTGFLQCVLNDKM
;
A
#
# COMPACT_ATOMS: atom_id res chain seq x y z
N ALA A 1 -26.33 -8.62 14.18
CA ALA A 1 -27.76 -8.33 13.90
C ALA A 1 -27.95 -6.96 13.23
N LEU A 2 -27.47 -5.86 13.82
CA LEU A 2 -27.57 -4.53 13.19
C LEU A 2 -26.48 -4.25 12.14
N SER A 3 -25.29 -4.81 12.33
CA SER A 3 -24.17 -4.70 11.37
C SER A 3 -24.42 -5.39 10.03
N SER A 4 -25.39 -6.32 9.97
CA SER A 4 -25.77 -7.05 8.75
C SER A 4 -26.81 -6.33 7.89
N VAL A 5 -27.50 -5.31 8.42
CA VAL A 5 -28.54 -4.55 7.69
C VAL A 5 -27.94 -3.32 7.01
N GLY A 6 -26.90 -2.71 7.58
CA GLY A 6 -26.05 -1.71 6.93
C GLY A 6 -26.69 -0.34 6.64
N LYS A 7 -28.00 -0.23 6.36
CA LYS A 7 -28.72 1.02 6.04
C LYS A 7 -30.16 1.04 6.57
N GLU A 8 -30.71 2.25 6.75
CA GLU A 8 -32.08 2.47 7.21
C GLU A 8 -33.14 2.15 6.13
N PRO A 9 -34.35 1.72 6.53
CA PRO A 9 -34.87 1.62 7.91
C PRO A 9 -34.36 0.37 8.66
N PHE A 10 -33.95 0.56 9.92
CA PHE A 10 -33.52 -0.56 10.76
C PHE A 10 -34.73 -1.42 11.17
N PRO A 11 -34.62 -2.76 11.14
CA PRO A 11 -35.70 -3.64 11.57
C PRO A 11 -35.93 -3.54 13.08
N VAL A 12 -37.13 -3.90 13.51
CA VAL A 12 -37.45 -4.07 14.94
C VAL A 12 -36.63 -5.25 15.47
N LEU A 13 -35.83 -5.00 16.51
CA LEU A 13 -34.97 -6.02 17.11
C LEU A 13 -35.59 -6.52 18.40
N TYR A 14 -35.61 -7.85 18.55
CA TYR A 14 -36.05 -8.54 19.75
C TYR A 14 -34.84 -9.06 20.52
N VAL A 15 -34.90 -8.98 21.84
CA VAL A 15 -33.92 -9.52 22.79
C VAL A 15 -34.65 -10.44 23.77
N ASP A 16 -33.94 -11.33 24.46
CA ASP A 16 -34.56 -12.21 25.46
C ASP A 16 -35.23 -11.36 26.55
N SER A 17 -36.51 -11.65 26.84
CA SER A 17 -37.24 -10.95 27.89
C SER A 17 -36.79 -11.41 29.26
N GLN A 18 -36.71 -10.49 30.22
CA GLN A 18 -36.42 -10.80 31.62
C GLN A 18 -37.68 -11.05 32.46
N LYS A 19 -38.87 -11.01 31.85
CA LYS A 19 -40.14 -11.28 32.53
C LYS A 19 -40.48 -12.77 32.46
N GLU A 20 -40.88 -13.35 33.59
CA GLU A 20 -41.43 -14.70 33.61
C GLU A 20 -42.69 -14.78 32.72
N GLY A 21 -42.63 -15.61 31.67
CA GLY A 21 -43.74 -15.86 30.74
C GLY A 21 -43.59 -15.22 29.36
N GLU A 22 -42.65 -14.30 29.14
CA GLU A 22 -42.35 -13.74 27.81
C GLU A 22 -41.00 -14.25 27.32
N ARG A 23 -40.91 -14.76 26.10
CA ARG A 23 -39.64 -15.23 25.52
C ARG A 23 -38.84 -14.10 24.87
N TRP A 24 -39.51 -13.11 24.29
CA TRP A 24 -38.89 -12.04 23.51
C TRP A 24 -39.45 -10.68 23.93
N ALA A 25 -38.58 -9.70 24.12
CA ALA A 25 -38.91 -8.30 24.36
C ALA A 25 -38.31 -7.41 23.25
N VAL A 26 -39.01 -6.35 22.86
CA VAL A 26 -38.46 -5.35 21.93
C VAL A 26 -37.30 -4.62 22.61
N ILE A 27 -36.21 -4.43 21.88
CA ILE A 27 -35.03 -3.69 22.38
C ILE A 27 -35.44 -2.29 22.89
N SER A 28 -34.92 -1.90 24.06
CA SER A 28 -35.22 -0.56 24.61
C SER A 28 -34.67 0.56 23.72
N MET A 29 -35.29 1.75 23.76
CA MET A 29 -34.81 2.92 23.02
C MET A 29 -33.33 3.25 23.33
N THR A 30 -32.88 3.03 24.57
CA THR A 30 -31.50 3.28 25.00
C THR A 30 -30.52 2.29 24.36
N GLN A 31 -30.86 0.99 24.33
CA GLN A 31 -30.04 -0.03 23.67
C GLN A 31 -29.98 0.17 22.15
N MET A 32 -31.07 0.59 21.53
CA MET A 32 -31.10 0.93 20.10
C MET A 32 -30.19 2.13 19.77
N LYS A 33 -30.24 3.20 20.57
CA LYS A 33 -29.34 4.37 20.42
C LYS A 33 -27.86 4.00 20.58
N ASN A 34 -27.52 3.16 21.55
CA ASN A 34 -26.15 2.70 21.76
C ASN A 34 -25.63 1.88 20.57
N THR A 35 -26.46 0.98 20.03
CA THR A 35 -26.07 0.16 18.88
C THR A 35 -25.91 0.98 17.60
N LYS A 36 -26.82 1.95 17.35
CA LYS A 36 -26.66 2.91 16.24
C LYS A 36 -25.35 3.72 16.35
N LYS A 37 -24.98 4.15 17.57
CA LYS A 37 -23.74 4.91 17.80
C LYS A 37 -22.48 4.10 17.48
N VAL A 38 -22.48 2.80 17.81
CA VAL A 38 -21.37 1.88 17.47
C VAL A 38 -21.28 1.69 15.95
N LEU A 39 -22.40 1.41 15.28
CA LEU A 39 -22.43 1.27 13.82
C LEU A 39 -21.90 2.51 13.09
N ASN A 40 -22.37 3.69 13.46
CA ASN A 40 -21.92 4.93 12.83
C ASN A 40 -20.43 5.17 13.06
N ARG A 41 -19.91 4.80 14.23
CA ARG A 41 -18.47 4.89 14.54
C ARG A 41 -17.65 3.90 13.71
N ASP A 42 -18.16 2.70 13.49
CA ASP A 42 -17.48 1.67 12.69
C ASP A 42 -17.54 1.98 11.19
N GLN A 43 -18.67 2.51 10.69
CA GLN A 43 -18.79 3.02 9.32
C GLN A 43 -17.80 4.16 9.06
N ALA A 44 -17.73 5.16 9.93
CA ALA A 44 -16.76 6.26 9.79
C ALA A 44 -15.30 5.78 9.80
N LYS A 45 -14.98 4.75 10.61
CA LYS A 45 -13.64 4.15 10.64
C LYS A 45 -13.33 3.39 9.36
N ASN A 46 -14.25 2.58 8.85
CA ASN A 46 -14.05 1.83 7.60
C ASN A 46 -13.95 2.77 6.41
N GLU A 47 -14.83 3.76 6.28
CA GLU A 47 -14.74 4.76 5.21
C GLU A 47 -13.40 5.51 5.22
N SER A 48 -12.86 5.83 6.40
CA SER A 48 -11.54 6.47 6.49
C SER A 48 -10.39 5.55 6.07
N LYS A 49 -10.49 4.24 6.34
CA LYS A 49 -9.51 3.24 5.92
C LYS A 49 -9.59 3.01 4.42
N ASP A 50 -10.79 2.80 3.89
CA ASP A 50 -11.04 2.52 2.48
C ASP A 50 -10.60 3.70 1.60
N LYS A 51 -10.85 4.94 2.04
CA LYS A 51 -10.35 6.14 1.35
C LYS A 51 -8.82 6.19 1.32
N LYS A 52 -8.17 5.89 2.45
CA LYS A 52 -6.71 5.90 2.54
C LYS A 52 -6.08 4.80 1.69
N GLU A 53 -6.67 3.61 1.67
CA GLU A 53 -6.21 2.50 0.83
C GLU A 53 -6.41 2.79 -0.66
N ALA A 54 -7.54 3.40 -1.05
CA ALA A 54 -7.79 3.83 -2.42
C ALA A 54 -6.78 4.91 -2.86
N GLU A 55 -6.55 5.94 -2.05
CA GLU A 55 -5.56 6.99 -2.34
C GLU A 55 -4.13 6.43 -2.44
N ASP A 56 -3.75 5.49 -1.55
CA ASP A 56 -2.45 4.83 -1.60
C ASP A 56 -2.30 3.95 -2.85
N ASN A 57 -3.38 3.30 -3.30
CA ASN A 57 -3.38 2.48 -4.52
C ASN A 57 -3.27 3.35 -5.78
N ASP A 58 -4.05 4.43 -5.88
CA ASP A 58 -3.98 5.40 -6.97
C ASP A 58 -2.57 6.03 -7.08
N ARG A 59 -1.96 6.34 -5.93
CA ARG A 59 -0.58 6.87 -5.91
C ARG A 59 0.43 5.84 -6.42
N ARG A 60 0.26 4.55 -6.10
CA ARG A 60 1.12 3.47 -6.60
C ARG A 60 0.96 3.30 -8.10
N GLU A 61 -0.27 3.32 -8.60
CA GLU A 61 -0.54 3.15 -10.03
C GLU A 61 0.03 4.31 -10.87
N LYS A 62 -0.16 5.56 -10.43
CA LYS A 62 0.45 6.74 -11.07
C LYS A 62 1.97 6.64 -11.12
N ASN A 63 2.61 6.25 -10.02
CA ASN A 63 4.06 6.07 -9.98
C ASN A 63 4.55 4.95 -10.93
N LEU A 64 3.77 3.88 -11.09
CA LEU A 64 4.10 2.79 -12.02
C LEU A 64 3.99 3.24 -13.47
N GLU A 65 2.95 3.99 -13.81
CA GLU A 65 2.76 4.56 -15.16
C GLU A 65 3.83 5.59 -15.50
N GLU A 66 4.22 6.44 -14.55
CA GLU A 66 5.35 7.36 -14.72
C GLU A 66 6.68 6.62 -14.91
N ALA A 67 6.91 5.52 -14.17
CA ALA A 67 8.10 4.70 -14.34
C ALA A 67 8.18 4.02 -15.71
N LYS A 68 7.05 3.55 -16.26
CA LYS A 68 6.99 2.95 -17.61
C LYS A 68 7.38 3.93 -18.72
N LYS A 69 7.18 5.23 -18.51
CA LYS A 69 7.54 6.28 -19.48
C LYS A 69 9.05 6.56 -19.52
N ILE A 70 9.81 6.12 -18.51
CA ILE A 70 11.26 6.29 -18.48
C ILE A 70 11.88 5.25 -19.41
N ILE A 71 12.08 5.65 -20.67
CA ILE A 71 12.83 4.85 -21.64
C ILE A 71 14.32 5.04 -21.32
N LEU A 72 14.91 4.05 -20.65
CA LEU A 72 16.36 4.01 -20.47
C LEU A 72 17.00 3.61 -21.80
N VAL A 73 17.38 4.60 -22.61
CA VAL A 73 18.07 4.36 -23.89
C VAL A 73 19.49 3.89 -23.60
N GLU A 74 19.77 2.63 -23.96
CA GLU A 74 21.13 2.11 -23.91
C GLU A 74 21.94 2.73 -25.05
N ASP A 75 23.04 3.41 -24.72
CA ASP A 75 23.99 3.89 -25.71
C ASP A 75 24.60 2.70 -26.49
N PRO A 76 24.32 2.57 -27.81
CA PRO A 76 24.80 1.46 -28.63
C PRO A 76 26.31 1.49 -28.88
N SER A 77 27.02 2.56 -28.49
CA SER A 77 28.48 2.66 -28.53
C SER A 77 29.18 1.82 -27.44
N LEU A 78 28.44 1.41 -26.41
CA LEU A 78 28.99 0.71 -25.25
C LEU A 78 28.66 -0.79 -25.29
N PRO A 79 29.50 -1.65 -24.67
CA PRO A 79 29.27 -3.09 -24.62
C PRO A 79 27.94 -3.42 -23.92
N ALA A 80 27.28 -4.47 -24.41
CA ALA A 80 26.00 -4.92 -23.89
C ALA A 80 26.09 -5.25 -22.38
N PRO A 81 25.14 -4.80 -21.55
CA PRO A 81 25.19 -5.02 -20.12
C PRO A 81 24.96 -6.49 -19.76
N THR A 82 25.81 -7.05 -18.91
CA THR A 82 25.61 -8.41 -18.38
C THR A 82 24.57 -8.38 -17.25
N THR A 83 23.52 -9.19 -17.35
CA THR A 83 22.50 -9.27 -16.30
C THR A 83 22.97 -10.18 -15.17
N ALA A 84 23.08 -9.66 -13.94
CA ALA A 84 23.59 -10.42 -12.78
C ALA A 84 22.90 -10.01 -11.47
N LYS A 85 22.98 -10.90 -10.47
CA LYS A 85 22.53 -10.68 -9.09
C LYS A 85 23.61 -9.99 -8.26
N ILE A 86 23.23 -9.31 -7.18
CA ILE A 86 24.15 -8.48 -6.37
C ILE A 86 25.36 -9.28 -5.85
N HIS A 87 25.13 -10.50 -5.33
CA HIS A 87 26.23 -11.35 -4.83
C HIS A 87 27.27 -11.78 -5.91
N LEU A 88 26.94 -11.70 -7.20
CA LEU A 88 27.83 -12.08 -8.31
C LEU A 88 28.50 -10.87 -8.98
N LEU A 89 28.39 -9.69 -8.38
CA LEU A 89 28.97 -8.46 -8.95
C LEU A 89 30.47 -8.32 -8.69
N GLU A 90 31.03 -9.04 -7.72
CA GLU A 90 32.46 -8.98 -7.42
C GLU A 90 33.38 -9.31 -8.61
N PRO A 91 33.16 -10.38 -9.40
CA PRO A 91 33.95 -10.65 -10.60
C PRO A 91 33.61 -9.72 -11.79
N LEU A 92 32.48 -9.01 -11.76
CA LEU A 92 32.01 -8.13 -12.83
C LEU A 92 32.40 -6.66 -12.62
N ARG A 93 33.32 -6.38 -11.68
CA ARG A 93 33.83 -5.02 -11.43
C ARG A 93 34.46 -4.44 -12.70
N GLY A 94 34.12 -3.19 -13.00
CA GLY A 94 34.59 -2.49 -14.20
C GLY A 94 33.81 -2.78 -15.48
N GLN A 95 32.83 -3.70 -15.44
CA GLN A 95 31.97 -4.01 -16.58
C GLN A 95 30.60 -3.33 -16.46
N ARG A 96 29.92 -3.18 -17.58
CA ARG A 96 28.53 -2.72 -17.60
C ARG A 96 27.61 -3.88 -17.21
N VAL A 97 26.80 -3.66 -16.20
CA VAL A 97 25.89 -4.69 -15.67
C VAL A 97 24.46 -4.18 -15.57
N LYS A 98 23.51 -5.11 -15.65
CA LYS A 98 22.09 -4.87 -15.39
C LYS A 98 21.67 -5.65 -14.16
N VAL A 99 21.15 -4.95 -13.16
CA VAL A 99 20.75 -5.54 -11.88
C VAL A 99 19.28 -5.24 -11.63
N PHE A 100 18.52 -6.28 -11.33
CA PHE A 100 17.12 -6.17 -10.91
C PHE A 100 17.04 -6.25 -9.38
N GLY A 101 16.28 -5.33 -8.77
CA GLY A 101 16.06 -5.33 -7.34
C GLY A 101 15.06 -4.28 -6.90
N TRP A 102 14.85 -4.19 -5.59
CA TRP A 102 13.99 -3.23 -4.93
C TRP A 102 14.82 -2.12 -4.28
N VAL A 103 14.32 -0.90 -4.37
CA VAL A 103 14.93 0.25 -3.70
C VAL A 103 14.76 0.07 -2.18
N HIS A 104 15.88 -0.13 -1.49
CA HIS A 104 15.92 -0.20 -0.03
C HIS A 104 16.00 1.19 0.60
N ARG A 105 16.86 2.05 0.06
CA ARG A 105 16.95 3.47 0.47
C ARG A 105 17.10 4.35 -0.76
N LEU A 106 16.46 5.51 -0.72
CA LEU A 106 16.61 6.56 -1.72
C LEU A 106 16.90 7.87 -1.02
N ARG A 107 18.00 8.52 -1.39
CA ARG A 107 18.37 9.85 -0.92
C ARG A 107 18.54 10.75 -2.13
N LYS A 108 17.84 11.87 -2.14
CA LYS A 108 18.02 12.95 -3.11
C LYS A 108 18.95 13.99 -2.51
N GLN A 109 19.97 14.41 -3.25
CA GLN A 109 20.88 15.47 -2.84
C GLN A 109 20.93 16.54 -3.93
N GLY A 110 20.37 17.71 -3.65
CA GLY A 110 20.19 18.76 -4.65
C GLY A 110 19.19 18.34 -5.73
N LYS A 111 19.36 18.88 -6.95
CA LYS A 111 18.48 18.61 -8.10
C LYS A 111 18.95 17.44 -8.96
N ASN A 112 20.27 17.15 -8.98
CA ASN A 112 20.86 16.31 -10.02
C ASN A 112 21.45 14.99 -9.50
N LEU A 113 21.58 14.81 -8.18
CA LEU A 113 22.19 13.60 -7.60
C LEU A 113 21.16 12.78 -6.81
N LEU A 114 21.02 11.51 -7.19
CA LEU A 114 20.28 10.50 -6.47
C LEU A 114 21.22 9.40 -5.98
N PHE A 115 21.14 9.07 -4.70
CA PHE A 115 21.77 7.90 -4.12
C PHE A 115 20.70 6.85 -3.85
N ILE A 116 20.87 5.66 -4.42
CA ILE A 116 19.96 4.54 -4.27
C ILE A 116 20.74 3.40 -3.64
N VAL A 117 20.17 2.77 -2.60
CA VAL A 117 20.61 1.46 -2.14
C VAL A 117 19.62 0.45 -2.67
N LEU A 118 20.05 -0.40 -3.59
CA LEU A 118 19.27 -1.48 -4.17
C LEU A 118 19.43 -2.76 -3.35
N ARG A 119 18.37 -3.56 -3.21
CA ARG A 119 18.36 -4.87 -2.56
C ARG A 119 17.69 -5.88 -3.48
N ASP A 120 18.25 -7.06 -3.65
CA ASP A 120 17.67 -8.15 -4.46
C ASP A 120 17.42 -9.45 -3.67
N GLY A 121 17.63 -9.42 -2.34
CA GLY A 121 17.58 -10.57 -1.45
C GLY A 121 18.93 -11.25 -1.22
N THR A 122 19.88 -11.09 -2.15
CA THR A 122 21.25 -11.64 -2.06
C THR A 122 22.25 -10.65 -1.49
N GLY A 123 21.92 -9.35 -1.50
CA GLY A 123 22.76 -8.33 -0.89
C GLY A 123 22.21 -6.92 -1.04
N PHE A 124 23.08 -5.94 -0.78
CA PHE A 124 22.81 -4.52 -0.98
C PHE A 124 23.84 -3.93 -1.96
N LEU A 125 23.38 -3.07 -2.86
CA LEU A 125 24.21 -2.37 -3.83
C LEU A 125 23.96 -0.87 -3.74
N GLN A 126 25.01 -0.09 -3.54
CA GLN A 126 24.93 1.37 -3.60
C GLN A 126 25.08 1.83 -5.05
N CYS A 127 24.09 2.55 -5.54
CA CYS A 127 24.02 3.12 -6.88
C CYS A 127 23.93 4.65 -6.76
N VAL A 128 24.60 5.35 -7.67
CA VAL A 128 24.47 6.80 -7.83
C VAL A 128 23.87 7.06 -9.21
N LEU A 129 22.79 7.81 -9.25
CA LEU A 129 22.22 8.35 -10.48
C LEU A 129 22.59 9.82 -10.51
N ASN A 130 23.33 10.20 -11.54
CA ASN A 130 23.62 11.59 -11.86
C ASN A 130 22.90 11.91 -13.16
N ASP A 131 22.09 12.96 -13.14
CA ASP A 131 21.47 13.44 -14.37
C ASP A 131 22.55 14.07 -15.24
N LYS A 132 22.76 13.51 -16.44
CA LYS A 132 23.55 14.17 -17.48
C LYS A 132 22.60 15.12 -18.21
N MET A 133 22.41 16.31 -17.64
CA MET A 133 22.17 17.49 -18.45
C MET A 133 23.50 18.09 -18.88
#